data_AF-A0A257NN61-F1
#
_entry.id   AF-A0A257NN61-F1
#
_cell.length_a   1.000
_cell.length_b   1.000
_cell.length_c   1.000
_cell.angle_alpha   90.00
_cell.angle_beta   90.00
_cell.angle_gamma   90.00
#
_symmetry.space_group_name_H-M   'P 1'
#
loop_
_entity.id
_entity.type
_entity.pdbx_description
1 polymer ?
#
loop_
_entity_poly.entity_id
_entity_poly.type
_entity_poly.pdbx_seq_one_letter_code
_entity_poly.pdbx_strand_id
1 'polypeptide(L)'
;GGYNFTESDNVNLITNGIHSYDRLILVPDVNGTQRDMLSTRIISALNGTSALTTTAPFPIPTTPGYIDGANIPWVIGRAQYGNIGTTAVTDSSGVATTFMTYPISRLNQPAILTAEAADGGVTSAFGAYYAGVAGGSLTSSVTSVPANTASAVRMCAVDANQAPLSNLPITVGGIGGTVTISPSTLVTGADGCVNFTINANIAPGATSPSLTFSSGSGANETVTITVTPAGAGTLTTSIAGASSNNGADCTTANAKTRVITGTLLDGNGNPVGGQLVQFSLTATDNGTAPTATICSANPATATTSASGQVNYTVSYMGNAGDTYAVTLSSGATSGTAQPFPF
;
A
#
# COMPACT_ATOMS: atom_id res chain seq x y z
N GLY A 1 16.74 15.87 -48.90
CA GLY A 1 17.85 16.67 -48.33
C GLY A 1 17.53 18.11 -48.61
N GLY A 2 17.33 18.90 -47.56
CA GLY A 2 16.70 20.22 -47.64
C GLY A 2 15.96 20.54 -46.33
N TYR A 3 15.08 21.53 -46.36
CA TYR A 3 14.25 21.95 -45.21
C TYR A 3 12.75 21.69 -45.43
N ASN A 4 12.36 21.08 -46.55
CA ASN A 4 10.97 20.73 -46.89
C ASN A 4 10.82 19.20 -46.92
N PHE A 5 9.75 18.69 -46.32
CA PHE A 5 9.44 17.25 -46.29
C PHE A 5 7.97 17.05 -46.64
N THR A 6 7.72 15.99 -47.40
CA THR A 6 6.38 15.54 -47.76
C THR A 6 6.27 14.07 -47.38
N GLU A 7 5.19 13.74 -46.68
CA GLU A 7 4.79 12.40 -46.32
C GLU A 7 4.20 11.70 -47.55
N SER A 8 4.69 10.49 -47.86
CA SER A 8 4.38 9.76 -49.09
C SER A 8 3.28 8.71 -48.94
N ASP A 9 2.95 8.31 -47.71
CA ASP A 9 2.06 7.18 -47.43
C ASP A 9 0.62 7.63 -47.09
N ASN A 10 0.27 8.88 -47.44
CA ASN A 10 -1.01 9.54 -47.19
C ASN A 10 -1.37 9.66 -45.69
N VAL A 11 -0.37 9.69 -44.81
CA VAL A 11 -0.55 9.93 -43.39
C VAL A 11 -0.83 11.42 -43.17
N ASN A 12 -1.97 11.72 -42.55
CA ASN A 12 -2.29 13.09 -42.15
C ASN A 12 -1.53 13.43 -40.85
N LEU A 13 -0.50 14.26 -41.00
CA LEU A 13 0.39 14.71 -39.92
C LEU A 13 -0.38 15.43 -38.80
N ILE A 14 -1.39 16.23 -39.14
CA ILE A 14 -2.18 17.01 -38.17
C ILE A 14 -3.03 16.08 -37.30
N THR A 15 -3.74 15.13 -37.90
CA THR A 15 -4.58 14.19 -37.13
C THR A 15 -3.74 13.21 -36.29
N ASN A 16 -2.48 13.00 -36.66
CA ASN A 16 -1.52 12.24 -35.86
C ASN A 16 -0.83 13.09 -34.77
N GLY A 17 -1.29 14.33 -34.56
CA GLY A 17 -0.84 15.18 -33.45
C GLY A 17 0.56 15.77 -33.65
N ILE A 18 1.02 15.89 -34.90
CA ILE A 18 2.25 16.62 -35.22
C ILE A 18 1.97 18.13 -35.20
N HIS A 19 2.91 18.91 -34.68
CA HIS A 19 2.84 20.37 -34.60
C HIS A 19 4.18 21.02 -34.95
N SER A 20 4.19 22.35 -35.08
CA SER A 20 5.43 23.12 -35.00
C SER A 20 6.12 22.87 -33.65
N TYR A 21 7.43 23.00 -33.62
CA TYR A 21 8.32 22.70 -32.49
C TYR A 21 8.51 21.21 -32.15
N ASP A 22 7.81 20.30 -32.83
CA ASP A 22 8.15 18.89 -32.80
C ASP A 22 9.50 18.65 -33.51
N ARG A 23 10.13 17.53 -33.19
CA ARG A 23 11.47 17.20 -33.69
C ARG A 23 11.38 16.16 -34.79
N LEU A 24 11.90 16.50 -35.97
CA LEU A 24 12.09 15.57 -37.08
C LEU A 24 13.48 14.96 -37.00
N ILE A 25 13.58 13.66 -37.20
CA ILE A 25 14.81 12.89 -37.10
C ILE A 25 14.94 12.06 -38.38
N LEU A 26 16.07 12.18 -39.07
CA LEU A 26 16.42 11.26 -40.16
C LEU A 26 16.99 9.98 -39.57
N VAL A 27 16.49 8.84 -40.04
CA VAL A 27 16.90 7.50 -39.62
C VAL A 27 17.44 6.74 -40.84
N PRO A 28 18.64 7.07 -41.34
CA PRO A 28 19.30 6.30 -42.38
C PRO A 28 19.63 4.88 -41.89
N ASP A 29 19.89 3.98 -42.83
CA ASP A 29 20.28 2.59 -42.52
C ASP A 29 21.49 2.55 -41.57
N VAL A 30 21.33 1.86 -40.44
CA VAL A 30 22.32 1.69 -39.37
C VAL A 30 23.57 0.93 -39.81
N ASN A 31 23.51 0.19 -40.92
CA ASN A 31 24.65 -0.53 -41.52
C ASN A 31 25.20 0.15 -42.79
N GLY A 32 24.62 1.28 -43.19
CA GLY A 32 24.78 1.85 -44.53
C GLY A 32 25.80 2.99 -44.64
N THR A 33 26.10 3.34 -45.89
CA THR A 33 26.94 4.46 -46.33
C THR A 33 26.32 5.86 -46.07
N GLN A 34 25.22 5.94 -45.32
CA GLN A 34 24.45 7.16 -45.01
C GLN A 34 24.55 7.62 -43.55
N ARG A 35 25.46 7.04 -42.75
CA ARG A 35 25.59 7.39 -41.34
C ARG A 35 25.76 8.89 -41.11
N ASP A 36 26.44 9.58 -42.03
CA ASP A 36 26.66 11.04 -42.00
C ASP A 36 25.38 11.86 -42.20
N MET A 37 24.26 11.22 -42.55
CA MET A 37 22.95 11.83 -42.70
C MET A 37 22.07 11.73 -41.46
N LEU A 38 22.53 11.03 -40.41
CA LEU A 38 21.86 11.04 -39.10
C LEU A 38 21.82 12.47 -38.59
N SER A 39 20.63 13.05 -38.60
CA SER A 39 20.45 14.42 -38.14
C SER A 39 19.05 14.66 -37.66
N THR A 40 18.88 15.76 -36.94
CA THR A 40 17.61 16.16 -36.36
C THR A 40 17.38 17.64 -36.52
N ARG A 41 16.13 18.04 -36.74
CA ARG A 41 15.72 19.44 -36.85
C ARG A 41 14.39 19.68 -36.17
N ILE A 42 14.16 20.92 -35.79
CA ILE A 42 12.87 21.36 -35.28
C ILE A 42 11.96 21.66 -36.48
N ILE A 43 10.70 21.23 -36.39
CA ILE A 43 9.67 21.58 -37.37
C ILE A 43 9.30 23.05 -37.16
N SER A 44 9.50 23.87 -38.19
CA SER A 44 9.14 25.29 -38.17
C SER A 44 7.65 25.48 -38.47
N ALA A 45 7.12 24.81 -39.49
CA ALA A 45 5.71 24.89 -39.87
C ALA A 45 5.21 23.62 -40.56
N LEU A 46 3.90 23.37 -40.44
CA LEU A 46 3.16 22.39 -41.22
C LEU A 46 2.54 23.07 -42.45
N ASN A 47 2.73 22.48 -43.61
CA ASN A 47 2.25 22.98 -44.90
C ASN A 47 1.10 22.09 -45.39
N GLY A 48 -0.06 22.20 -44.75
CA GLY A 48 -1.20 21.32 -44.98
C GLY A 48 -1.10 20.00 -44.20
N THR A 49 -1.79 18.96 -44.68
CA THR A 49 -1.95 17.69 -43.93
C THR A 49 -0.79 16.72 -44.08
N SER A 50 0.06 16.86 -45.11
CA SER A 50 1.11 15.88 -45.43
C SER A 50 2.48 16.49 -45.68
N ALA A 51 2.66 17.81 -45.52
CA ALA A 51 3.96 18.45 -45.73
C ALA A 51 4.37 19.33 -44.55
N LEU A 52 5.67 19.52 -44.38
CA LEU A 52 6.25 20.30 -43.31
C LEU A 52 7.55 20.99 -43.74
N THR A 53 7.98 21.95 -42.93
CA THR A 53 9.27 22.62 -43.03
C THR A 53 10.05 22.53 -41.72
N THR A 54 11.38 22.57 -41.81
CA THR A 54 12.27 22.59 -40.65
C THR A 54 12.98 23.93 -40.46
N THR A 55 13.42 24.23 -39.25
CA THR A 55 14.08 25.50 -38.88
C THR A 55 15.43 25.70 -39.56
N ALA A 56 16.10 24.62 -39.93
CA ALA A 56 17.32 24.63 -40.71
C ALA A 56 17.32 23.43 -41.67
N PRO A 57 18.05 23.51 -42.79
CA PRO A 57 18.20 22.37 -43.68
C PRO A 57 18.97 21.23 -43.01
N PHE A 58 18.64 20.00 -43.39
CA PHE A 58 19.49 18.85 -43.11
C PHE A 58 20.76 18.88 -43.97
N PRO A 59 21.88 18.29 -43.50
CA PRO A 59 23.10 18.19 -44.30
C PRO A 59 22.84 17.56 -45.67
N ILE A 60 23.46 18.12 -46.70
CA ILE A 60 23.41 17.57 -48.07
C ILE A 60 24.53 16.53 -48.18
N PRO A 61 24.27 15.31 -48.67
CA PRO A 61 25.30 14.29 -48.78
C PRO A 61 26.38 14.76 -49.78
N THR A 62 27.64 14.73 -49.35
CA THR A 62 28.80 15.14 -50.16
C THR A 62 29.45 13.98 -50.91
N THR A 63 28.99 12.74 -50.68
CA THR A 63 29.55 11.52 -51.29
C THR A 63 29.02 11.31 -52.71
N PRO A 64 29.88 11.30 -53.75
CA PRO A 64 29.45 11.09 -55.14
C PRO A 64 28.86 9.70 -55.37
N GLY A 65 27.77 9.61 -56.15
CA GLY A 65 27.13 8.34 -56.54
C GLY A 65 25.97 7.89 -55.65
N TYR A 66 25.51 8.74 -54.73
CA TYR A 66 24.59 8.35 -53.67
C TYR A 66 23.19 8.98 -53.81
N ILE A 67 22.15 8.16 -53.71
CA ILE A 67 20.76 8.47 -54.09
C ILE A 67 20.13 9.44 -53.08
N ASP A 68 19.78 10.61 -53.63
CA ASP A 68 18.63 11.46 -53.32
C ASP A 68 18.14 11.46 -51.86
N GLY A 69 18.46 12.52 -51.13
CA GLY A 69 17.90 12.75 -49.80
C GLY A 69 16.37 12.88 -49.76
N ALA A 70 15.66 12.66 -50.86
CA ALA A 70 14.20 12.52 -50.94
C ALA A 70 13.66 11.24 -50.28
N ASN A 71 14.46 10.16 -50.16
CA ASN A 71 13.98 8.85 -49.69
C ASN A 71 14.60 8.37 -48.37
N ILE A 72 15.07 9.28 -47.51
CA ILE A 72 15.61 8.90 -46.20
C ILE A 72 14.44 8.74 -45.24
N PRO A 73 14.27 7.56 -44.60
CA PRO A 73 13.24 7.40 -43.58
C PRO A 73 13.39 8.44 -42.49
N TRP A 74 12.27 9.00 -42.06
CA TRP A 74 12.25 10.01 -41.03
C TRP A 74 11.14 9.71 -40.04
N VAL A 75 11.36 10.14 -38.80
CA VAL A 75 10.40 10.02 -37.71
C VAL A 75 10.21 11.39 -37.07
N ILE A 76 9.01 11.65 -36.57
CA ILE A 76 8.69 12.87 -35.84
C ILE A 76 8.35 12.50 -34.41
N GLY A 77 8.88 13.25 -33.45
CA GLY A 77 8.62 13.01 -32.04
C GLY A 77 8.62 14.28 -31.20
N ARG A 78 8.01 14.17 -30.01
CA ARG A 78 8.03 15.18 -28.97
C ARG A 78 8.48 14.53 -27.66
N ALA A 79 9.42 15.18 -26.97
CA ALA A 79 9.77 14.80 -25.61
C ALA A 79 8.63 15.18 -24.66
N GLN A 80 7.86 14.19 -24.19
CA GLN A 80 6.75 14.39 -23.25
C GLN A 80 7.06 13.90 -21.83
N TYR A 81 7.93 12.90 -21.69
CA TYR A 81 8.13 12.16 -20.42
C TYR A 81 9.58 12.17 -19.94
N GLY A 82 10.54 12.05 -20.85
CA GLY A 82 11.96 12.13 -20.55
C GLY A 82 12.44 13.59 -20.57
N ASN A 83 13.16 14.00 -19.54
CA ASN A 83 13.84 15.29 -19.48
C ASN A 83 15.35 15.09 -19.33
N ILE A 84 16.14 15.82 -20.12
CA ILE A 84 17.60 15.87 -19.99
C ILE A 84 17.93 17.01 -19.03
N GLY A 85 18.60 16.71 -17.92
CA GLY A 85 18.79 17.69 -16.84
C GLY A 85 19.64 18.89 -17.25
N THR A 86 20.77 18.65 -17.92
CA THR A 86 21.70 19.70 -18.37
C THR A 86 22.33 19.31 -19.70
N THR A 87 22.62 20.30 -20.55
CA THR A 87 23.49 20.10 -21.72
C THR A 87 24.86 19.64 -21.23
N ALA A 88 25.35 18.52 -21.75
CA ALA A 88 26.65 17.97 -21.38
C ALA A 88 27.78 18.68 -22.11
N VAL A 89 28.93 18.81 -21.44
CA VAL A 89 30.19 19.27 -22.03
C VAL A 89 31.11 18.06 -22.15
N THR A 90 31.85 17.97 -23.25
CA THR A 90 32.83 16.90 -23.46
C THR A 90 34.01 17.05 -22.51
N ASP A 91 34.47 15.94 -21.95
CA ASP A 91 35.69 15.87 -21.15
C ASP A 91 36.97 15.83 -22.03
N SER A 92 38.13 15.63 -21.39
CA SER A 92 39.43 15.49 -22.08
C SER A 92 39.53 14.28 -23.01
N SER A 93 38.60 13.33 -22.89
CA SER A 93 38.47 12.16 -23.76
C SER A 93 37.43 12.35 -24.86
N GLY A 94 36.80 13.53 -24.94
CA GLY A 94 35.75 13.84 -25.92
C GLY A 94 34.39 13.23 -25.57
N VAL A 95 34.19 12.76 -24.34
CA VAL A 95 32.94 12.13 -23.89
C VAL A 95 32.09 13.15 -23.15
N ALA A 96 30.82 13.27 -23.54
CA ALA A 96 29.84 14.12 -22.87
C ALA A 96 28.82 13.23 -22.13
N THR A 97 28.64 13.45 -20.83
CA THR A 97 27.71 12.69 -19.99
C THR A 97 26.62 13.60 -19.43
N THR A 98 25.37 13.13 -19.46
CA THR A 98 24.21 13.82 -18.88
C THR A 98 23.30 12.82 -18.18
N PHE A 99 22.35 13.32 -17.39
CA PHE A 99 21.33 12.52 -16.73
C PHE A 99 19.97 12.77 -17.36
N MET A 100 19.16 11.71 -17.42
CA MET A 100 17.77 11.77 -17.87
C MET A 100 16.86 11.33 -16.74
N THR A 101 15.77 12.07 -16.55
CA THR A 101 14.68 11.68 -15.65
C THR A 101 13.43 11.35 -16.44
N TYR A 102 12.72 10.30 -16.05
CA TYR A 102 11.45 9.87 -16.64
C TYR A 102 10.57 9.21 -15.57
N PRO A 103 9.23 9.25 -15.71
CA PRO A 103 8.32 8.64 -14.73
C PRO A 103 8.33 7.11 -14.80
N ILE A 104 8.15 6.45 -13.64
CA ILE A 104 8.06 4.99 -13.53
C ILE A 104 6.90 4.38 -14.33
N SER A 105 5.86 5.17 -14.63
CA SER A 105 4.73 4.72 -15.45
C SER A 105 5.09 4.51 -16.94
N ARG A 106 6.33 4.80 -17.35
CA ARG A 106 6.80 4.72 -18.74
C ARG A 106 7.99 3.78 -18.92
N LEU A 107 8.32 2.95 -17.92
CA LEU A 107 9.38 1.95 -18.06
C LEU A 107 9.13 1.04 -19.27
N ASN A 108 10.21 0.63 -19.93
CA ASN A 108 10.22 -0.16 -21.17
C ASN A 108 9.51 0.51 -22.37
N GLN A 109 9.06 1.76 -22.26
CA GLN A 109 8.60 2.50 -23.43
C GLN A 109 9.81 2.78 -24.33
N PRO A 110 9.71 2.49 -25.65
CA PRO A 110 10.71 2.90 -26.62
C PRO A 110 10.88 4.42 -26.64
N ALA A 111 12.11 4.88 -26.77
CA ALA A 111 12.47 6.28 -26.93
C ALA A 111 13.55 6.43 -28.00
N ILE A 112 13.67 7.62 -28.58
CA ILE A 112 14.80 7.98 -29.46
C ILE A 112 15.57 9.09 -28.76
N LEU A 113 16.86 8.87 -28.58
CA LEU A 113 17.76 9.85 -27.97
C LEU A 113 18.57 10.50 -29.07
N THR A 114 18.53 11.84 -29.10
CA THR A 114 19.32 12.64 -30.04
C THR A 114 20.34 13.47 -29.27
N ALA A 115 21.57 13.51 -29.77
CA ALA A 115 22.61 14.42 -29.31
C ALA A 115 23.03 15.32 -30.49
N GLU A 116 23.19 16.61 -30.23
CA GLU A 116 23.58 17.61 -31.25
C GLU A 116 24.68 18.50 -30.67
N ALA A 117 25.74 18.73 -31.46
CA ALA A 117 26.78 19.68 -31.10
C ALA A 117 26.22 21.12 -31.08
N ALA A 118 26.83 22.02 -30.30
CA ALA A 118 26.32 23.37 -30.12
C ALA A 118 26.24 24.20 -31.42
N ASP A 119 27.04 23.85 -32.43
CA ASP A 119 27.04 24.46 -33.76
C ASP A 119 26.00 23.87 -34.72
N GLY A 120 25.24 22.84 -34.28
CA GLY A 120 24.25 22.12 -35.09
C GLY A 120 24.86 21.29 -36.23
N GLY A 121 26.19 21.17 -36.26
CA GLY A 121 26.95 20.56 -37.36
C GLY A 121 26.97 19.04 -37.32
N VAL A 122 26.89 18.45 -36.13
CA VAL A 122 26.90 16.99 -35.94
C VAL A 122 25.74 16.57 -35.06
N THR A 123 25.03 15.53 -35.49
CA THR A 123 23.95 14.91 -34.73
C THR A 123 24.16 13.40 -34.68
N SER A 124 23.79 12.79 -33.56
CA SER A 124 23.58 11.35 -33.47
C SER A 124 22.17 11.08 -32.97
N ALA A 125 21.57 9.99 -33.44
CA ALA A 125 20.29 9.48 -32.95
C ALA A 125 20.43 7.97 -32.70
N PHE A 126 19.91 7.49 -31.57
CA PHE A 126 19.85 6.06 -31.28
C PHE A 126 18.54 5.67 -30.61
N GLY A 127 18.05 4.48 -30.94
CA GLY A 127 16.93 3.87 -30.25
C GLY A 127 17.34 3.47 -28.83
N ALA A 128 16.50 3.83 -27.87
CA ALA A 128 16.66 3.51 -26.47
C ALA A 128 15.32 3.03 -25.91
N TYR A 129 15.34 2.61 -24.65
CA TYR A 129 14.15 2.37 -23.86
C TYR A 129 14.30 3.16 -22.58
N TYR A 130 13.19 3.67 -22.03
CA TYR A 130 13.21 4.09 -20.62
C TYR A 130 13.52 2.86 -19.79
N ALA A 131 14.76 2.79 -19.30
CA ALA A 131 15.27 1.60 -18.65
C ALA A 131 14.35 1.23 -17.50
N GLY A 132 13.76 0.04 -17.60
CA GLY A 132 12.98 -0.57 -16.55
C GLY A 132 13.85 -0.96 -15.37
N VAL A 133 13.25 -0.98 -14.19
CA VAL A 133 13.74 -1.80 -13.10
C VAL A 133 13.28 -3.24 -13.38
N ALA A 134 14.20 -4.07 -13.89
CA ALA A 134 13.95 -5.50 -14.00
C ALA A 134 13.68 -6.04 -12.59
N GLY A 135 12.64 -6.87 -12.44
CA GLY A 135 12.31 -7.67 -11.25
C GLY A 135 12.61 -7.01 -9.89
N GLY A 136 11.59 -6.48 -9.22
CA GLY A 136 11.75 -6.00 -7.85
C GLY A 136 11.72 -7.14 -6.83
N SER A 137 12.25 -6.86 -5.63
CA SER A 137 11.97 -7.67 -4.44
C SER A 137 11.36 -6.80 -3.34
N LEU A 138 10.38 -7.37 -2.66
CA LEU A 138 9.82 -6.80 -1.44
C LEU A 138 10.33 -7.59 -0.24
N THR A 139 10.80 -6.89 0.79
CA THR A 139 11.31 -7.50 2.03
C THR A 139 10.66 -6.86 3.25
N SER A 140 10.52 -7.63 4.33
CA SER A 140 9.97 -7.18 5.61
C SER A 140 10.95 -7.46 6.73
N SER A 141 10.98 -6.58 7.74
CA SER A 141 11.76 -6.78 8.96
C SER A 141 11.26 -7.94 9.82
N VAL A 142 10.02 -8.41 9.59
CA VAL A 142 9.40 -9.52 10.32
C VAL A 142 8.65 -10.46 9.38
N THR A 143 8.56 -11.73 9.74
CA THR A 143 7.72 -12.75 9.08
C THR A 143 6.43 -13.04 9.85
N SER A 144 6.39 -12.65 11.13
CA SER A 144 5.20 -12.75 11.97
C SER A 144 5.14 -11.63 13.01
N VAL A 145 3.94 -11.38 13.53
CA VAL A 145 3.71 -10.45 14.63
C VAL A 145 2.86 -11.09 15.73
N PRO A 146 3.13 -10.79 17.01
CA PRO A 146 2.30 -11.25 18.11
C PRO A 146 0.88 -10.71 18.05
N ALA A 147 -0.09 -11.56 18.42
CA ALA A 147 -1.44 -11.09 18.72
C ALA A 147 -1.43 -10.13 19.92
N ASN A 148 -2.42 -9.25 19.93
CA ASN A 148 -2.74 -8.29 20.99
C ASN A 148 -1.60 -7.31 21.33
N THR A 149 -0.64 -7.16 20.42
CA THR A 149 0.52 -6.29 20.59
C THR A 149 0.74 -5.46 19.32
N ALA A 150 1.00 -4.17 19.51
CA ALA A 150 1.39 -3.28 18.41
C ALA A 150 2.82 -3.63 17.96
N SER A 151 2.98 -3.99 16.69
CA SER A 151 4.26 -4.41 16.14
C SER A 151 4.74 -3.45 15.06
N ALA A 152 5.93 -2.86 15.26
CA ALA A 152 6.56 -2.03 14.24
C ALA A 152 7.15 -2.90 13.13
N VAL A 153 6.86 -2.54 11.89
CA VAL A 153 7.32 -3.24 10.68
C VAL A 153 7.98 -2.24 9.74
N ARG A 154 9.15 -2.62 9.23
CA ARG A 154 9.79 -1.94 8.11
C ARG A 154 9.71 -2.83 6.88
N MET A 155 9.25 -2.25 5.78
CA MET A 155 9.14 -2.94 4.51
C MET A 155 9.92 -2.19 3.45
N CYS A 156 10.75 -2.89 2.69
CA CYS A 156 11.65 -2.28 1.71
C CYS A 156 11.48 -2.93 0.34
N ALA A 157 11.43 -2.09 -0.69
CA ALA A 157 11.35 -2.48 -2.08
C ALA A 157 12.64 -2.05 -2.80
N VAL A 158 13.25 -3.01 -3.49
CA VAL A 158 14.46 -2.79 -4.30
C VAL A 158 14.27 -3.40 -5.69
N ASP A 159 15.00 -2.90 -6.69
CA ASP A 159 15.07 -3.52 -8.01
C ASP A 159 16.03 -4.73 -8.05
N ALA A 160 16.18 -5.37 -9.21
CA ALA A 160 17.11 -6.48 -9.40
C ALA A 160 18.60 -6.11 -9.16
N ASN A 161 18.94 -4.83 -9.25
CA ASN A 161 20.28 -4.30 -8.98
C ASN A 161 20.45 -3.82 -7.53
N GLN A 162 19.49 -4.11 -6.64
CA GLN A 162 19.47 -3.66 -5.24
C GLN A 162 19.33 -2.15 -5.07
N ALA A 163 18.91 -1.41 -6.10
CA ALA A 163 18.61 0.01 -5.98
C ALA A 163 17.25 0.20 -5.29
N PRO A 164 17.14 1.14 -4.34
CA PRO A 164 15.90 1.39 -3.61
C PRO A 164 14.81 1.98 -4.52
N LEU A 165 13.60 1.42 -4.43
CA LEU A 165 12.44 1.89 -5.18
C LEU A 165 11.64 2.90 -4.37
N SER A 166 11.90 4.19 -4.61
CA SER A 166 11.19 5.28 -3.93
C SER A 166 9.80 5.56 -4.51
N ASN A 167 8.90 6.10 -3.67
CA ASN A 167 7.53 6.49 -4.02
C ASN A 167 6.70 5.34 -4.62
N LEU A 168 6.97 4.10 -4.17
CA LEU A 168 6.28 2.89 -4.59
C LEU A 168 5.13 2.59 -3.62
N PRO A 169 3.86 2.58 -4.08
CA PRO A 169 2.74 2.16 -3.25
C PRO A 169 2.83 0.67 -2.91
N ILE A 170 2.58 0.34 -1.64
CA ILE A 170 2.44 -1.03 -1.18
C ILE A 170 0.99 -1.27 -0.81
N THR A 171 0.39 -2.25 -1.49
CA THR A 171 -0.96 -2.72 -1.21
C THR A 171 -0.94 -3.82 -0.16
N VAL A 172 -2.03 -3.94 0.58
CA VAL A 172 -2.15 -4.95 1.64
C VAL A 172 -3.50 -5.64 1.54
N GLY A 173 -3.46 -6.97 1.46
CA GLY A 173 -4.61 -7.87 1.53
C GLY A 173 -4.68 -8.59 2.88
N GLY A 174 -5.86 -9.11 3.20
CA GLY A 174 -6.09 -9.87 4.44
C GLY A 174 -6.37 -9.01 5.68
N ILE A 175 -6.52 -7.68 5.53
CA ILE A 175 -7.00 -6.81 6.61
C ILE A 175 -8.48 -7.12 6.89
N GLY A 176 -8.77 -7.57 8.11
CA GLY A 176 -10.13 -7.74 8.64
C GLY A 176 -10.32 -6.91 9.91
N GLY A 177 -11.54 -6.86 10.45
CA GLY A 177 -11.90 -5.94 11.55
C GLY A 177 -11.07 -6.06 12.85
N THR A 178 -10.33 -7.16 13.04
CA THR A 178 -9.45 -7.39 14.19
C THR A 178 -7.99 -6.98 13.94
N VAL A 179 -7.60 -6.65 12.71
CA VAL A 179 -6.24 -6.24 12.36
C VAL A 179 -6.27 -4.88 11.69
N THR A 180 -5.47 -3.95 12.17
CA THR A 180 -5.34 -2.61 11.57
C THR A 180 -3.89 -2.27 11.30
N ILE A 181 -3.67 -1.38 10.34
CA ILE A 181 -2.35 -0.88 9.97
C ILE A 181 -2.34 0.64 10.09
N SER A 182 -1.28 1.18 10.67
CA SER A 182 -1.06 2.62 10.83
C SER A 182 0.34 3.01 10.35
N PRO A 183 0.48 3.93 9.37
CA PRO A 183 -0.61 4.52 8.58
C PRO A 183 -1.28 3.50 7.64
N SER A 184 -2.53 3.77 7.23
CA SER A 184 -3.30 2.85 6.35
C SER A 184 -2.84 2.89 4.89
N THR A 185 -2.16 3.95 4.48
CA THR A 185 -1.54 4.11 3.17
C THR A 185 -0.03 3.91 3.28
N LEU A 186 0.50 2.94 2.54
CA LEU A 186 1.92 2.60 2.57
C LEU A 186 2.57 3.00 1.25
N VAL A 187 3.56 3.90 1.32
CA VAL A 187 4.36 4.34 0.18
C VAL A 187 5.82 4.39 0.63
N THR A 188 6.73 3.84 -0.16
CA THR A 188 8.16 3.84 0.16
C THR A 188 8.77 5.25 0.09
N GLY A 189 9.68 5.53 1.01
CA GLY A 189 10.48 6.75 1.04
C GLY A 189 11.63 6.73 0.02
N ALA A 190 12.48 7.75 0.08
CA ALA A 190 13.65 7.87 -0.80
C ALA A 190 14.66 6.71 -0.65
N ASP A 191 14.68 6.05 0.51
CA ASP A 191 15.49 4.87 0.82
C ASP A 191 14.85 3.55 0.34
N GLY A 192 13.71 3.62 -0.33
CA GLY A 192 12.97 2.44 -0.82
C GLY A 192 12.20 1.71 0.28
N CYS A 193 12.09 2.28 1.49
CA CYS A 193 11.42 1.64 2.62
C CYS A 193 10.23 2.43 3.15
N VAL A 194 9.30 1.75 3.79
CA VAL A 194 8.19 2.32 4.57
C VAL A 194 8.17 1.70 5.96
N ASN A 195 7.88 2.51 6.98
CA ASN A 195 7.67 2.06 8.35
C ASN A 195 6.18 2.18 8.70
N PHE A 196 5.63 1.15 9.33
CA PHE A 196 4.24 1.14 9.79
C PHE A 196 4.09 0.25 11.03
N THR A 197 2.91 0.29 11.62
CA THR A 197 2.55 -0.54 12.77
C THR A 197 1.40 -1.46 12.40
N ILE A 198 1.53 -2.75 12.73
CA ILE A 198 0.43 -3.71 12.69
C ILE A 198 -0.13 -3.84 14.11
N ASN A 199 -1.44 -3.59 14.26
CA ASN A 199 -2.16 -3.82 15.50
C ASN A 199 -3.13 -4.99 15.27
N ALA A 200 -2.86 -6.13 15.91
CA ALA A 200 -3.66 -7.34 15.74
C ALA A 200 -4.43 -7.67 17.02
N ASN A 201 -5.67 -7.21 17.15
CA ASN A 201 -6.53 -7.47 18.29
C ASN A 201 -7.29 -8.81 18.13
N ILE A 202 -6.59 -9.91 18.39
CA ILE A 202 -7.08 -11.27 18.16
C ILE A 202 -7.63 -11.85 19.47
N ALA A 203 -8.92 -12.20 19.45
CA ALA A 203 -9.56 -12.90 20.57
C ALA A 203 -8.84 -14.22 20.85
N PRO A 204 -8.68 -14.62 22.12
CA PRO A 204 -8.14 -15.94 22.44
C PRO A 204 -8.97 -17.07 21.81
N GLY A 205 -8.28 -18.10 21.31
CA GLY A 205 -8.87 -19.22 20.58
C GLY A 205 -9.31 -18.91 19.14
N ALA A 206 -9.18 -17.66 18.66
CA ALA A 206 -9.49 -17.32 17.27
C ALA A 206 -8.40 -17.82 16.29
N THR A 207 -8.77 -17.93 15.01
CA THR A 207 -7.84 -18.27 13.95
C THR A 207 -6.85 -17.14 13.69
N SER A 208 -5.60 -17.51 13.40
CA SER A 208 -4.54 -16.57 13.02
C SER A 208 -4.77 -15.98 11.63
N PRO A 209 -4.94 -14.65 11.49
CA PRO A 209 -4.96 -14.03 10.18
C PRO A 209 -3.56 -13.95 9.57
N SER A 210 -3.54 -13.85 8.24
CA SER A 210 -2.34 -13.64 7.44
C SER A 210 -2.53 -12.40 6.59
N LEU A 211 -1.52 -11.52 6.58
CA LEU A 211 -1.50 -10.30 5.78
C LEU A 211 -0.57 -10.51 4.60
N THR A 212 -1.03 -10.16 3.40
CA THR A 212 -0.23 -10.23 2.18
C THR A 212 0.01 -8.83 1.65
N PHE A 213 1.26 -8.42 1.62
CA PHE A 213 1.72 -7.15 1.09
C PHE A 213 2.19 -7.34 -0.34
N SER A 214 1.85 -6.43 -1.24
CA SER A 214 2.32 -6.46 -2.61
C SER A 214 2.68 -5.08 -3.13
N SER A 215 3.78 -5.01 -3.88
CA SER A 215 4.21 -3.84 -4.66
C SER A 215 3.90 -3.96 -6.16
N GLY A 216 3.30 -5.08 -6.59
CA GLY A 216 2.99 -5.35 -7.99
C GLY A 216 2.36 -6.74 -8.22
N SER A 217 2.63 -7.36 -9.35
CA SER A 217 2.07 -8.68 -9.73
C SER A 217 3.12 -9.78 -9.89
N GLY A 218 4.41 -9.49 -9.60
CA GLY A 218 5.49 -10.47 -9.63
C GLY A 218 5.57 -11.34 -8.37
N ALA A 219 6.06 -12.56 -8.49
CA ALA A 219 6.20 -13.50 -7.36
C ALA A 219 7.13 -12.97 -6.24
N ASN A 220 8.17 -12.21 -6.60
CA ASN A 220 9.12 -11.60 -5.64
C ASN A 220 8.65 -10.23 -5.12
N GLU A 221 7.48 -9.76 -5.55
CA GLU A 221 6.92 -8.47 -5.15
C GLU A 221 5.88 -8.61 -4.04
N THR A 222 5.72 -9.82 -3.50
CA THR A 222 4.79 -10.16 -2.43
C THR A 222 5.49 -10.62 -1.16
N VAL A 223 5.01 -10.17 0.00
CA VAL A 223 5.47 -10.60 1.33
C VAL A 223 4.27 -10.97 2.17
N THR A 224 4.35 -12.10 2.87
CA THR A 224 3.31 -12.52 3.80
C THR A 224 3.79 -12.39 5.23
N ILE A 225 3.02 -11.69 6.07
CA ILE A 225 3.23 -11.58 7.51
C ILE A 225 2.07 -12.27 8.22
N THR A 226 2.38 -13.26 9.06
CA THR A 226 1.38 -13.99 9.82
C THR A 226 1.18 -13.39 11.21
N VAL A 227 -0.04 -13.38 11.72
CA VAL A 227 -0.28 -13.03 13.12
C VAL A 227 -0.23 -14.31 13.95
N THR A 228 0.71 -14.40 14.89
CA THR A 228 0.77 -15.57 15.77
C THR A 228 -0.47 -15.63 16.65
N PRO A 229 -1.04 -16.83 16.88
CA PRO A 229 -2.31 -16.94 17.61
C PRO A 229 -2.18 -16.45 19.05
N ALA A 230 -3.28 -15.93 19.60
CA ALA A 230 -3.37 -15.56 21.02
C ALA A 230 -3.39 -16.78 21.96
N GLY A 231 -3.44 -18.02 21.44
CA GLY A 231 -3.55 -19.25 22.22
C GLY A 231 -4.94 -19.46 22.83
N ALA A 232 -5.13 -20.58 23.54
CA ALA A 232 -6.34 -20.87 24.31
C ALA A 232 -6.32 -20.03 25.61
N GLY A 233 -6.71 -18.77 25.51
CA GLY A 233 -6.70 -17.85 26.64
C GLY A 233 -7.64 -18.26 27.77
N THR A 234 -7.58 -17.54 28.87
CA THR A 234 -8.39 -17.78 30.07
C THR A 234 -9.26 -16.57 30.38
N LEU A 235 -10.49 -16.82 30.83
CA LEU A 235 -11.40 -15.79 31.32
C LEU A 235 -11.73 -16.09 32.77
N THR A 236 -11.15 -15.29 33.67
CA THR A 236 -11.37 -15.45 35.11
C THR A 236 -12.42 -14.46 35.60
N THR A 237 -13.11 -14.83 36.66
CA THR A 237 -14.21 -14.05 37.24
C THR A 237 -13.93 -13.79 38.71
N SER A 238 -14.22 -12.57 39.17
CA SER A 238 -14.29 -12.24 40.59
C SER A 238 -15.56 -11.45 40.87
N ILE A 239 -16.11 -11.64 42.06
CA ILE A 239 -17.38 -11.04 42.47
C ILE A 239 -17.16 -10.30 43.78
N ALA A 240 -17.46 -9.00 43.77
CA ALA A 240 -17.38 -8.17 44.96
C ALA A 240 -18.48 -8.54 45.99
N GLY A 241 -18.28 -8.08 47.23
CA GLY A 241 -19.30 -8.18 48.29
C GLY A 241 -20.60 -7.49 47.88
N ALA A 242 -21.73 -8.00 48.38
CA ALA A 242 -23.01 -7.36 48.16
C ALA A 242 -23.08 -6.01 48.86
N SER A 243 -23.64 -5.01 48.19
CA SER A 243 -24.00 -3.72 48.77
C SER A 243 -25.51 -3.52 48.68
N SER A 244 -26.10 -2.76 49.60
CA SER A 244 -27.51 -2.39 49.51
C SER A 244 -27.74 -1.54 48.26
N ASN A 245 -28.74 -1.91 47.45
CA ASN A 245 -29.11 -1.14 46.28
C ASN A 245 -30.11 -0.04 46.66
N ASN A 246 -29.72 1.22 46.49
CA ASN A 246 -30.62 2.38 46.60
C ASN A 246 -30.92 3.01 45.21
N GLY A 247 -30.58 2.31 44.11
CA GLY A 247 -30.69 2.78 42.74
C GLY A 247 -32.02 2.46 42.04
N ALA A 248 -32.21 3.03 40.85
CA ALA A 248 -33.48 3.02 40.10
C ALA A 248 -33.86 1.66 39.48
N ASP A 249 -32.92 0.73 39.26
CA ASP A 249 -33.15 -0.51 38.52
C ASP A 249 -33.93 -1.58 39.31
N CYS A 250 -33.83 -1.56 40.65
CA CYS A 250 -34.67 -2.36 41.54
C CYS A 250 -35.24 -1.44 42.63
N THR A 251 -36.54 -1.14 42.60
CA THR A 251 -37.16 -0.09 43.42
C THR A 251 -37.60 -0.53 44.82
N THR A 252 -37.14 -1.68 45.34
CA THR A 252 -37.62 -2.26 46.61
C THR A 252 -36.51 -2.42 47.66
N ALA A 253 -36.92 -2.48 48.94
CA ALA A 253 -36.04 -2.62 50.10
C ALA A 253 -35.20 -3.92 50.15
N ASN A 254 -35.43 -4.86 49.23
CA ASN A 254 -34.73 -6.15 49.14
C ASN A 254 -33.83 -6.24 47.90
N ALA A 255 -33.35 -5.11 47.40
CA ALA A 255 -32.43 -5.07 46.28
C ALA A 255 -30.96 -4.98 46.75
N LYS A 256 -30.09 -5.75 46.11
CA LYS A 256 -28.64 -5.73 46.33
C LYS A 256 -27.92 -5.47 45.01
N THR A 257 -26.72 -4.92 45.11
CA THR A 257 -25.79 -4.78 43.98
C THR A 257 -24.50 -5.54 44.23
N ARG A 258 -23.89 -6.03 43.16
CA ARG A 258 -22.52 -6.58 43.14
C ARG A 258 -21.79 -6.13 41.89
N VAL A 259 -20.49 -5.90 42.03
CA VAL A 259 -19.61 -5.73 40.88
C VAL A 259 -19.02 -7.09 40.53
N ILE A 260 -19.21 -7.50 39.28
CA ILE A 260 -18.61 -8.68 38.67
C ILE A 260 -17.46 -8.20 37.79
N THR A 261 -16.25 -8.68 38.06
CA THR A 261 -15.06 -8.37 37.29
C THR A 261 -14.63 -9.60 36.50
N GLY A 262 -14.53 -9.47 35.18
CA GLY A 262 -13.92 -10.44 34.30
C GLY A 262 -12.49 -10.03 33.95
N THR A 263 -11.55 -10.96 33.92
CA THR A 263 -10.18 -10.74 33.41
C THR A 263 -9.88 -11.74 32.29
N LEU A 264 -9.66 -11.22 31.08
CA LEU A 264 -9.31 -11.99 29.89
C LEU A 264 -7.79 -11.97 29.69
N LEU A 265 -7.19 -13.16 29.68
CA LEU A 265 -5.77 -13.36 29.43
C LEU A 265 -5.57 -14.23 28.17
N ASP A 266 -4.48 -13.99 27.44
CA ASP A 266 -4.05 -14.84 26.32
C ASP A 266 -3.44 -16.17 26.85
N GLY A 267 -3.01 -17.05 25.93
CA GLY A 267 -2.39 -18.34 26.28
C GLY A 267 -1.03 -18.21 26.98
N ASN A 268 -0.43 -17.02 27.00
CA ASN A 268 0.82 -16.72 27.69
C ASN A 268 0.58 -16.00 29.03
N GLY A 269 -0.69 -15.74 29.41
CA GLY A 269 -1.06 -15.02 30.62
C GLY A 269 -1.05 -13.50 30.49
N ASN A 270 -0.88 -12.93 29.29
CA ASN A 270 -0.93 -11.49 29.10
C ASN A 270 -2.38 -10.99 29.01
N PRO A 271 -2.69 -9.80 29.56
CA PRO A 271 -4.02 -9.22 29.44
C PRO A 271 -4.40 -8.90 28.00
N VAL A 272 -5.65 -9.18 27.63
CA VAL A 272 -6.19 -8.91 26.28
C VAL A 272 -7.23 -7.80 26.34
N GLY A 273 -6.86 -6.61 25.89
CA GLY A 273 -7.75 -5.44 25.80
C GLY A 273 -8.55 -5.34 24.50
N GLY A 274 -9.63 -4.58 24.52
CA GLY A 274 -10.45 -4.30 23.35
C GLY A 274 -11.34 -5.46 22.89
N GLN A 275 -11.56 -6.48 23.74
CA GLN A 275 -12.38 -7.65 23.44
C GLN A 275 -13.76 -7.54 24.06
N LEU A 276 -14.80 -7.94 23.32
CA LEU A 276 -16.18 -7.94 23.82
C LEU A 276 -16.40 -9.16 24.72
N VAL A 277 -16.84 -8.91 25.95
CA VAL A 277 -17.24 -9.92 26.92
C VAL A 277 -18.75 -9.84 27.13
N GLN A 278 -19.43 -10.98 27.03
CA GLN A 278 -20.84 -11.13 27.38
C GLN A 278 -20.96 -11.68 28.80
N PHE A 279 -21.89 -11.11 29.57
CA PHE A 279 -22.29 -11.56 30.90
C PHE A 279 -23.68 -12.18 30.80
N SER A 280 -23.80 -13.44 31.22
CA SER A 280 -25.05 -14.19 31.28
C SER A 280 -25.30 -14.63 32.70
N LEU A 281 -26.34 -14.08 33.32
CA LEU A 281 -26.67 -14.32 34.72
C LEU A 281 -27.90 -15.23 34.85
N THR A 282 -27.91 -16.06 35.90
CA THR A 282 -29.06 -16.88 36.28
C THR A 282 -29.37 -16.67 37.76
N ALA A 283 -30.66 -16.73 38.10
CA ALA A 283 -31.16 -16.67 39.47
C ALA A 283 -31.84 -18.00 39.81
N THR A 284 -31.61 -18.50 41.03
CA THR A 284 -32.27 -19.69 41.58
C THR A 284 -32.98 -19.29 42.86
N ASP A 285 -34.31 -19.37 42.80
CA ASP A 285 -35.24 -19.03 43.89
C ASP A 285 -35.38 -20.19 44.88
N ASN A 286 -35.46 -19.87 46.17
CA ASN A 286 -35.68 -20.86 47.22
C ASN A 286 -37.17 -21.21 47.45
N GLY A 287 -38.09 -20.60 46.69
CA GLY A 287 -39.54 -20.80 46.80
C GLY A 287 -40.22 -19.93 47.85
N THR A 288 -39.49 -19.03 48.52
CA THR A 288 -40.03 -18.09 49.52
C THR A 288 -39.99 -16.67 48.96
N ALA A 289 -41.01 -15.85 49.24
CA ALA A 289 -41.01 -14.46 48.79
C ALA A 289 -39.95 -13.60 49.52
N PRO A 290 -39.42 -12.54 48.88
CA PRO A 290 -39.58 -12.18 47.46
C PRO A 290 -38.80 -13.10 46.51
N THR A 291 -39.31 -13.28 45.29
CA THR A 291 -38.71 -14.12 44.25
C THR A 291 -37.36 -13.60 43.76
N ALA A 292 -36.39 -14.50 43.61
CA ALA A 292 -35.07 -14.23 43.04
C ALA A 292 -35.16 -13.64 41.61
N THR A 293 -34.71 -12.41 41.42
CA THR A 293 -34.82 -11.65 40.16
C THR A 293 -33.53 -10.88 39.86
N ILE A 294 -33.07 -10.92 38.60
CA ILE A 294 -32.01 -10.05 38.09
C ILE A 294 -32.68 -8.83 37.46
N CYS A 295 -32.40 -7.63 37.97
CA CYS A 295 -33.03 -6.40 37.46
C CYS A 295 -32.19 -5.72 36.37
N SER A 296 -30.87 -5.96 36.35
CA SER A 296 -29.99 -5.37 35.34
C SER A 296 -30.08 -6.09 34.00
N ALA A 297 -29.57 -5.46 32.94
CA ALA A 297 -29.53 -6.04 31.60
C ALA A 297 -28.92 -7.46 31.61
N ASN A 298 -29.63 -8.42 31.02
CA ASN A 298 -29.19 -9.81 30.98
C ASN A 298 -29.70 -10.49 29.70
N PRO A 299 -28.82 -10.89 28.76
CA PRO A 299 -27.36 -10.75 28.83
C PRO A 299 -26.90 -9.28 28.70
N ALA A 300 -25.74 -8.97 29.28
CA ALA A 300 -25.06 -7.68 29.12
C ALA A 300 -23.74 -7.86 28.38
N THR A 301 -23.23 -6.81 27.74
CA THR A 301 -21.92 -6.84 27.07
C THR A 301 -21.07 -5.64 27.48
N ALA A 302 -19.75 -5.85 27.55
CA ALA A 302 -18.79 -4.78 27.78
C ALA A 302 -17.41 -5.15 27.20
N THR A 303 -16.57 -4.15 26.92
CA THR A 303 -15.26 -4.36 26.29
C THR A 303 -14.15 -4.34 27.34
N THR A 304 -13.17 -5.25 27.22
CA THR A 304 -12.01 -5.28 28.10
C THR A 304 -11.15 -4.04 27.94
N SER A 305 -10.64 -3.52 29.06
CA SER A 305 -9.64 -2.45 29.09
C SER A 305 -8.24 -2.98 28.71
N ALA A 306 -7.24 -2.10 28.61
CA ALA A 306 -5.85 -2.49 28.32
C ALA A 306 -5.26 -3.49 29.33
N SER A 307 -5.81 -3.59 30.55
CA SER A 307 -5.43 -4.60 31.55
C SER A 307 -6.22 -5.91 31.43
N GLY A 308 -6.97 -6.10 30.33
CA GLY A 308 -7.78 -7.30 30.11
C GLY A 308 -9.03 -7.38 30.99
N GLN A 309 -9.30 -6.34 31.79
CA GLN A 309 -10.41 -6.34 32.73
C GLN A 309 -11.67 -5.70 32.17
N VAL A 310 -12.82 -6.25 32.57
CA VAL A 310 -14.15 -5.72 32.31
C VAL A 310 -14.98 -5.79 33.59
N ASN A 311 -15.74 -4.74 33.88
CA ASN A 311 -16.58 -4.66 35.08
C ASN A 311 -18.05 -4.54 34.70
N TYR A 312 -18.90 -5.31 35.37
CA TYR A 312 -20.34 -5.23 35.25
C TYR A 312 -20.98 -5.12 36.64
N THR A 313 -21.78 -4.07 36.86
CA THR A 313 -22.55 -3.93 38.11
C THR A 313 -23.92 -4.54 37.90
N VAL A 314 -24.20 -5.63 38.62
CA VAL A 314 -25.51 -6.29 38.61
C VAL A 314 -26.33 -5.82 39.81
N SER A 315 -27.59 -5.50 39.54
CA SER A 315 -28.66 -5.33 40.52
C SER A 315 -29.57 -6.55 40.52
N TYR A 316 -29.88 -7.08 41.70
CA TYR A 316 -30.72 -8.26 41.89
C TYR A 316 -31.54 -8.17 43.18
N MET A 317 -32.63 -8.93 43.25
CA MET A 317 -33.60 -8.96 44.35
C MET A 317 -33.91 -10.39 44.77
N GLY A 318 -34.07 -10.65 46.05
CA GLY A 318 -34.44 -11.96 46.58
C GLY A 318 -34.46 -11.98 48.10
N ASN A 319 -34.28 -13.15 48.69
CA ASN A 319 -34.20 -13.37 50.12
C ASN A 319 -33.00 -14.25 50.51
N ALA A 320 -32.84 -14.47 51.81
CA ALA A 320 -31.82 -15.39 52.31
C ALA A 320 -32.11 -16.83 51.84
N GLY A 321 -31.19 -17.41 51.08
CA GLY A 321 -31.31 -18.76 50.50
C GLY A 321 -31.35 -18.76 48.97
N ASP A 322 -31.66 -17.62 48.35
CA ASP A 322 -31.54 -17.46 46.90
C ASP A 322 -30.07 -17.43 46.46
N THR A 323 -29.82 -17.94 45.26
CA THR A 323 -28.47 -17.97 44.67
C THR A 323 -28.48 -17.44 43.24
N TYR A 324 -27.37 -16.83 42.86
CA TYR A 324 -27.17 -16.24 41.54
C TYR A 324 -25.86 -16.74 40.97
N ALA A 325 -25.83 -17.05 39.68
CA ALA A 325 -24.61 -17.43 38.98
C ALA A 325 -24.38 -16.50 37.78
N VAL A 326 -23.13 -16.41 37.37
CA VAL A 326 -22.75 -15.66 36.17
C VAL A 326 -21.76 -16.47 35.35
N THR A 327 -22.02 -16.52 34.06
CA THR A 327 -21.11 -17.01 33.03
C THR A 327 -20.66 -15.84 32.18
N LEU A 328 -19.34 -15.68 32.04
CA LEU A 328 -18.73 -14.74 31.10
C LEU A 328 -18.28 -15.51 29.85
N SER A 329 -18.43 -14.90 28.68
CA SER A 329 -17.89 -15.43 27.43
C SER A 329 -17.28 -14.34 26.55
N SER A 330 -16.20 -14.68 25.84
CA SER A 330 -15.53 -13.85 24.84
C SER A 330 -14.98 -14.75 23.74
N GLY A 331 -15.64 -14.75 22.58
CA GLY A 331 -15.31 -15.69 21.50
C GLY A 331 -15.49 -17.14 21.96
N ALA A 332 -14.43 -17.95 21.85
CA ALA A 332 -14.43 -19.35 22.30
C ALA A 332 -14.06 -19.52 23.79
N THR A 333 -13.62 -18.47 24.47
CA THR A 333 -13.23 -18.52 25.88
C THR A 333 -14.43 -18.23 26.78
N SER A 334 -14.63 -19.05 27.81
CA SER A 334 -15.67 -18.83 28.82
C SER A 334 -15.12 -18.98 30.23
N GLY A 335 -15.75 -18.28 31.17
CA GLY A 335 -15.44 -18.35 32.60
C GLY A 335 -16.72 -18.33 33.41
N THR A 336 -16.92 -19.31 34.27
CA THR A 336 -18.08 -19.36 35.16
C THR A 336 -17.65 -18.98 36.57
N ALA A 337 -18.35 -18.03 37.18
CA ALA A 337 -18.14 -17.74 38.59
C ALA A 337 -18.89 -18.73 39.47
N GLN A 338 -18.39 -18.96 40.68
CA GLN A 338 -19.16 -19.69 41.69
C GLN A 338 -20.47 -18.95 41.99
N PRO A 339 -21.57 -19.68 42.26
CA PRO A 339 -22.82 -19.06 42.67
C PRO A 339 -22.60 -18.17 43.90
N PHE A 340 -23.18 -16.98 43.87
CA PHE A 340 -23.15 -16.03 44.98
C PHE A 340 -24.54 -15.93 45.63
N PRO A 341 -24.61 -15.83 46.97
CA PRO A 341 -25.87 -15.71 47.67
C PRO A 341 -26.44 -14.29 47.54
N PHE A 342 -27.73 -14.18 47.82
CA PHE A 342 -28.36 -12.91 48.12
C PHE A 342 -27.63 -12.18 49.25
#